data_AF-A0A8S1T847-F1
#
_entry.id   AF-A0A8S1T847-F1
#
_cell.length_a   1.000
_cell.length_b   1.000
_cell.length_c   1.000
_cell.angle_alpha   90.00
_cell.angle_beta   90.00
_cell.angle_gamma   90.00
#
_symmetry.space_group_name_H-M   'P 1'
#
loop_
_entity.id
_entity.type
_entity.pdbx_description
1 polymer ?
#
loop_
_entity_poly.entity_id
_entity_poly.type
_entity_poly.pdbx_seq_one_letter_code
_entity_poly.pdbx_strand_id
1 'polypeptide(L)'
;MSWKIKESVPRVKLTHLSKTNIIDVWAHNFMAEITEIASLIEEFNVISLDTEFPGTEYDQPENDDKDYEYQQLVRNVQKYKLIQLGISLANEAGEVPLVKNTWQFHFKFNSQYDQLMNPVKVMLEQAGIRFDDLASKGIDYSLFCEIVTGSGLILNDEIKYVVFHGEFDFGYLLHLFHHSGIPDTQEEFYKMMKLYFPQIYDLKYILKDNQKYKDAGLSRLATKVEVTRIGPEHQAGSDALLTLQCYYQLKFCFPDLQSDFEKNMNIIYGIGKGYVPNNRRKTYASSSQTPDPGLQVNQIDQQYYYNQNFQYEELQNSYYQYGQQFMNYNYFQYQMHEPDQQKRKGY
;
A
#
# COMPACT_ATOMS: atom_id res chain seq x y z
N MET A 1 2.94 -35.47 -17.96
CA MET A 1 2.90 -34.21 -17.20
C MET A 1 3.12 -33.07 -18.19
N SER A 2 2.05 -32.35 -18.51
CA SER A 2 2.09 -31.21 -19.42
C SER A 2 2.63 -30.01 -18.63
N TRP A 3 3.87 -29.61 -18.89
CA TRP A 3 4.38 -28.31 -18.47
C TRP A 3 3.56 -27.26 -19.23
N LYS A 4 2.53 -26.70 -18.60
CA LYS A 4 1.93 -25.47 -19.13
C LYS A 4 3.02 -24.41 -19.03
N ILE A 5 3.55 -24.01 -20.18
CA ILE A 5 4.34 -22.78 -20.31
C ILE A 5 3.42 -21.68 -19.76
N LYS A 6 3.75 -21.10 -18.60
CA LYS A 6 3.08 -19.87 -18.15
C LYS A 6 3.29 -18.87 -19.29
N GLU A 7 2.21 -18.45 -19.96
CA GLU A 7 2.31 -17.35 -20.91
C GLU A 7 2.90 -16.15 -20.17
N SER A 8 3.95 -15.54 -20.74
CA SER A 8 4.63 -14.43 -20.10
C SER A 8 3.66 -13.27 -19.93
N VAL A 9 3.54 -12.73 -18.70
CA VAL A 9 2.71 -11.55 -18.44
C VAL A 9 3.25 -10.39 -19.28
N PRO A 10 2.41 -9.72 -20.11
CA PRO A 10 2.80 -8.52 -20.83
C PRO A 10 3.30 -7.44 -19.88
N ARG A 11 4.45 -6.85 -20.18
CA ARG A 11 5.17 -5.94 -19.26
C ARG A 11 5.71 -4.72 -19.99
N VAL A 12 6.03 -3.69 -19.21
CA VAL A 12 6.64 -2.44 -19.69
C VAL A 12 7.65 -1.94 -18.66
N LYS A 13 8.65 -1.16 -19.09
CA LYS A 13 9.52 -0.46 -18.14
C LYS A 13 8.71 0.57 -17.36
N LEU A 14 8.90 0.62 -16.05
CA LEU A 14 8.20 1.56 -15.17
C LEU A 14 8.39 3.03 -15.61
N THR A 15 9.56 3.35 -16.16
CA THR A 15 9.90 4.67 -16.72
C THR A 15 9.13 5.05 -17.99
N HIS A 16 8.49 4.08 -18.65
CA HIS A 16 7.67 4.32 -19.85
C HIS A 16 6.17 4.39 -19.54
N LEU A 17 5.76 4.20 -18.28
CA LEU A 17 4.38 4.45 -17.88
C LEU A 17 4.09 5.95 -18.01
N SER A 18 3.05 6.29 -18.76
CA SER A 18 2.62 7.68 -18.99
C SER A 18 1.16 7.94 -18.60
N LYS A 19 0.44 6.90 -18.15
CA LYS A 19 -0.98 6.98 -17.79
C LYS A 19 -1.25 6.22 -16.49
N THR A 20 -2.34 6.60 -15.84
CA THR A 20 -2.83 6.01 -14.60
C THR A 20 -3.31 4.58 -14.84
N ASN A 21 -2.61 3.64 -14.20
CA ASN A 21 -3.01 2.24 -14.03
C ASN A 21 -3.25 1.91 -12.54
N ILE A 22 -3.67 2.92 -11.76
CA ILE A 22 -3.97 2.77 -10.34
C ILE A 22 -5.41 2.29 -10.22
N ILE A 23 -5.58 1.06 -9.74
CA ILE A 23 -6.88 0.39 -9.61
C ILE A 23 -7.42 0.68 -8.21
N ASP A 24 -8.56 1.37 -8.14
CA ASP A 24 -9.30 1.53 -6.88
C ASP A 24 -9.91 0.19 -6.46
N VAL A 25 -9.56 -0.25 -5.25
CA VAL A 25 -10.01 -1.51 -4.66
C VAL A 25 -10.94 -1.21 -3.50
N TRP A 26 -12.19 -1.62 -3.66
CA TRP A 26 -13.29 -1.50 -2.71
C TRP A 26 -13.78 -2.90 -2.32
N ALA A 27 -14.77 -2.97 -1.42
CA ALA A 27 -15.30 -4.27 -0.97
C ALA A 27 -15.81 -5.17 -2.11
N HIS A 28 -16.37 -4.58 -3.18
CA HIS A 28 -17.00 -5.34 -4.28
C HIS A 28 -15.99 -6.02 -5.22
N ASN A 29 -14.79 -5.45 -5.40
CA ASN A 29 -13.75 -5.99 -6.28
C ASN A 29 -12.50 -6.51 -5.52
N PHE A 30 -12.44 -6.36 -4.19
CA PHE A 30 -11.31 -6.77 -3.36
C PHE A 30 -10.81 -8.19 -3.65
N MET A 31 -11.71 -9.18 -3.70
CA MET A 31 -11.35 -10.57 -3.95
C MET A 31 -10.72 -10.80 -5.33
N ALA A 32 -11.20 -10.09 -6.35
CA ALA A 32 -10.65 -10.22 -7.70
C ALA A 32 -9.26 -9.61 -7.79
N GLU A 33 -9.09 -8.41 -7.23
CA GLU A 33 -7.83 -7.67 -7.32
C GLU A 33 -6.73 -8.28 -6.44
N ILE A 34 -7.05 -8.81 -5.26
CA ILE A 34 -6.06 -9.51 -4.43
C ILE A 34 -5.61 -10.83 -5.05
N THR A 35 -6.51 -11.52 -5.77
CA THR A 35 -6.16 -12.74 -6.53
C THR A 35 -5.25 -12.40 -7.70
N GLU A 36 -5.50 -11.29 -8.39
CA GLU A 36 -4.63 -10.79 -9.45
C GLU A 36 -3.23 -10.49 -8.91
N ILE A 37 -3.12 -9.74 -7.82
CA ILE A 37 -1.84 -9.46 -7.15
C ILE A 37 -1.12 -10.75 -6.78
N ALA A 38 -1.80 -11.69 -6.11
CA ALA A 38 -1.22 -12.97 -5.71
C ALA A 38 -0.67 -13.77 -6.91
N SER A 39 -1.28 -13.63 -8.10
CA SER A 39 -0.80 -14.29 -9.32
C SER A 39 0.45 -13.64 -9.93
N LEU A 40 0.70 -12.36 -9.61
CA LEU A 40 1.77 -11.54 -10.18
C LEU A 40 3.03 -11.51 -9.31
N ILE A 41 2.90 -11.59 -7.98
CA ILE A 41 4.02 -11.38 -7.04
C ILE A 41 5.17 -12.38 -7.14
N GLU A 42 4.98 -13.54 -7.78
CA GLU A 42 6.08 -14.49 -8.08
C GLU A 42 7.05 -13.89 -9.11
N GLU A 43 6.55 -13.12 -10.07
CA GLU A 43 7.36 -12.48 -11.11
C GLU A 43 7.66 -10.99 -10.81
N PHE A 44 6.72 -10.29 -10.20
CA PHE A 44 6.79 -8.87 -9.84
C PHE A 44 6.90 -8.72 -8.33
N ASN A 45 8.00 -9.22 -7.78
CA ASN A 45 8.26 -9.39 -6.35
C ASN A 45 8.86 -8.18 -5.64
N VAL A 46 9.03 -7.04 -6.32
CA VAL A 46 9.40 -5.76 -5.71
C VAL A 46 8.13 -4.93 -5.54
N ILE A 47 7.74 -4.74 -4.29
CA ILE A 47 6.49 -4.10 -3.91
C ILE A 47 6.79 -2.78 -3.25
N SER A 48 6.30 -1.67 -3.79
CA SER A 48 6.23 -0.44 -2.99
C SER A 48 4.90 -0.34 -2.27
N LEU A 49 4.92 0.33 -1.13
CA LEU A 49 3.72 0.64 -0.36
C LEU A 49 3.76 2.06 0.18
N ASP A 50 2.57 2.58 0.47
CA ASP A 50 2.31 3.84 1.15
C ASP A 50 0.92 3.75 1.78
N THR A 51 0.64 4.53 2.84
CA THR A 51 -0.66 4.52 3.50
C THR A 51 -1.20 5.92 3.80
N GLU A 52 -2.52 6.05 3.77
CA GLU A 52 -3.20 7.25 4.26
C GLU A 52 -3.93 6.93 5.56
N PHE A 53 -3.79 7.80 6.56
CA PHE A 53 -4.33 7.58 7.90
C PHE A 53 -4.69 8.92 8.59
N PRO A 54 -5.44 8.89 9.70
CA PRO A 54 -6.14 10.06 10.23
C PRO A 54 -5.28 11.14 10.91
N GLY A 55 -3.95 11.05 10.78
CA GLY A 55 -2.97 11.93 11.40
C GLY A 55 -2.13 11.27 12.49
N THR A 56 -1.28 12.08 13.13
CA THR A 56 -0.41 11.67 14.23
C THR A 56 -0.52 12.64 15.40
N GLU A 57 -0.62 12.11 16.61
CA GLU A 57 -0.51 12.86 17.86
C GLU A 57 0.83 12.57 18.55
N TYR A 58 1.47 13.64 18.99
CA TYR A 58 2.70 13.59 19.74
C TYR A 58 2.54 14.30 21.07
N ASP A 59 2.85 13.60 22.14
CA ASP A 59 2.95 14.22 23.45
C ASP A 59 4.34 14.86 23.62
N GLN A 60 4.61 15.49 24.76
CA GLN A 60 5.98 15.88 25.06
C GLN A 60 6.73 14.68 25.61
N PRO A 61 7.96 14.39 25.16
CA PRO A 61 8.76 13.37 25.79
C PRO A 61 9.03 13.78 27.23
N GLU A 62 8.54 13.00 28.20
CA GLU A 62 8.73 13.28 29.62
C GLU A 62 10.22 13.15 30.03
N ASN A 63 11.02 12.38 29.26
CA ASN A 63 12.44 12.11 29.48
C ASN A 63 13.18 11.88 28.14
N ASP A 64 14.50 11.67 28.20
CA ASP A 64 15.31 11.16 27.07
C ASP A 64 15.07 9.64 26.85
N ASP A 65 13.78 9.28 26.77
CA ASP A 65 13.32 7.91 26.56
C ASP A 65 13.71 7.45 25.15
N LYS A 66 14.52 6.39 25.09
CA LYS A 66 15.04 5.83 23.85
C LYS A 66 13.94 5.16 23.01
N ASP A 67 12.83 4.80 23.65
CA ASP A 67 11.70 4.14 23.00
C ASP A 67 10.53 5.10 22.73
N TYR A 68 10.71 6.40 23.00
CA TYR A 68 9.66 7.42 22.84
C TYR A 68 8.98 7.35 21.46
N GLU A 69 9.76 7.37 20.38
CA GLU A 69 9.25 7.30 19.00
C GLU A 69 8.40 6.06 18.76
N TYR A 70 8.86 4.92 19.27
CA TYR A 70 8.16 3.66 19.12
C TYR A 70 6.87 3.64 19.93
N GLN A 71 6.87 4.19 21.15
CA GLN A 71 5.65 4.32 21.94
C GLN A 71 4.64 5.27 21.28
N GLN A 72 5.09 6.34 20.61
CA GLN A 72 4.20 7.20 19.84
C GLN A 72 3.58 6.47 18.65
N LEU A 73 4.37 5.68 17.92
CA LEU A 73 3.86 4.81 16.87
C LEU A 73 2.76 3.87 17.39
N VAL A 74 3.04 3.14 18.48
CA VAL A 74 2.10 2.20 19.11
C VAL A 74 0.80 2.89 19.50
N ARG A 75 0.87 4.01 20.24
CA ARG A 75 -0.31 4.77 20.68
C ARG A 75 -1.18 5.23 19.51
N ASN A 76 -0.56 5.74 18.45
CA ASN A 76 -1.29 6.25 17.29
C ASN A 76 -1.94 5.13 16.49
N VAL A 77 -1.20 4.06 16.19
CA VAL A 77 -1.70 2.92 15.40
C VAL A 77 -2.82 2.16 16.13
N GLN A 78 -2.78 2.08 17.46
CA GLN A 78 -3.88 1.49 18.26
C GLN A 78 -5.12 2.39 18.34
N LYS A 79 -4.93 3.72 18.23
CA LYS A 79 -6.00 4.72 18.40
C LYS A 79 -6.75 5.00 17.09
N TYR A 80 -6.02 5.05 15.97
CA TYR A 80 -6.56 5.46 14.68
C TYR A 80 -6.69 4.27 13.73
N LYS A 81 -7.60 4.39 12.75
CA LYS A 81 -7.81 3.37 11.73
C LYS A 81 -7.19 3.79 10.41
N LEU A 82 -6.55 2.85 9.71
CA LEU A 82 -6.02 3.05 8.37
C LEU A 82 -7.14 3.43 7.38
N ILE A 83 -6.89 4.41 6.51
CA ILE A 83 -7.88 4.90 5.53
C ILE A 83 -7.63 4.29 4.15
N GLN A 84 -6.37 4.32 3.68
CA GLN A 84 -5.96 3.68 2.43
C GLN A 84 -4.64 2.94 2.56
N LEU A 85 -4.45 1.96 1.67
CA LEU A 85 -3.15 1.33 1.39
C LEU A 85 -2.91 1.36 -0.12
N GLY A 86 -1.74 1.82 -0.53
CA GLY A 86 -1.25 1.73 -1.88
C GLY A 86 -0.27 0.58 -2.02
N ILE A 87 -0.38 -0.19 -3.10
CA ILE A 87 0.58 -1.23 -3.46
C ILE A 87 0.94 -1.06 -4.93
N SER A 88 2.23 -0.98 -5.26
CA SER A 88 2.70 -1.02 -6.65
C SER A 88 3.72 -2.15 -6.84
N LEU A 89 3.62 -2.87 -7.96
CA LEU A 89 4.41 -4.06 -8.24
C LEU A 89 5.38 -3.82 -9.40
N ALA A 90 6.62 -4.28 -9.23
CA ALA A 90 7.62 -4.39 -10.28
C ALA A 90 8.48 -5.64 -10.09
N ASN A 91 9.23 -6.02 -11.12
CA ASN A 91 10.27 -7.03 -11.02
C ASN A 91 11.65 -6.40 -10.78
N GLU A 92 12.67 -7.21 -10.48
CA GLU A 92 14.04 -6.70 -10.24
C GLU A 92 14.60 -5.80 -11.35
N ALA A 93 14.13 -5.95 -12.60
CA ALA A 93 14.58 -5.16 -13.75
C ALA A 93 13.83 -3.83 -13.92
N GLY A 94 12.94 -3.46 -13.00
CA GLY A 94 12.11 -2.25 -13.09
C GLY A 94 11.03 -2.34 -14.16
N GLU A 95 10.54 -3.54 -14.43
CA GLU A 95 9.41 -3.78 -15.33
C GLU A 95 8.16 -4.06 -14.49
N VAL A 96 7.02 -3.62 -15.01
CA VAL A 96 5.72 -3.75 -14.35
C VAL A 96 4.74 -4.44 -15.29
N PRO A 97 3.68 -5.09 -14.76
CA PRO A 97 2.62 -5.59 -15.61
C PRO A 97 1.97 -4.44 -16.40
N LEU A 98 1.71 -4.68 -17.68
CA LEU A 98 1.25 -3.64 -18.60
C LEU A 98 -0.14 -3.10 -18.24
N VAL A 99 -1.02 -3.98 -17.72
CA VAL A 99 -2.44 -3.65 -17.50
C VAL A 99 -2.70 -3.11 -16.11
N LYS A 100 -2.31 -3.85 -15.07
CA LYS A 100 -2.49 -3.48 -13.66
C LYS A 100 -1.18 -3.61 -12.93
N ASN A 101 -0.69 -2.52 -12.37
CA ASN A 101 0.57 -2.51 -11.64
C ASN A 101 0.48 -1.76 -10.32
N THR A 102 -0.57 -0.98 -10.09
CA THR A 102 -0.77 -0.28 -8.85
C THR A 102 -2.22 -0.44 -8.38
N TRP A 103 -2.40 -0.71 -7.10
CA TRP A 103 -3.69 -0.87 -6.45
C TRP A 103 -3.80 0.10 -5.28
N GLN A 104 -4.99 0.66 -5.12
CA GLN A 104 -5.34 1.57 -4.06
C GLN A 104 -6.51 0.98 -3.27
N PHE A 105 -6.20 0.39 -2.13
CA PHE A 105 -7.19 -0.21 -1.25
C PHE A 105 -7.84 0.87 -0.39
N HIS A 106 -9.17 0.91 -0.43
CA HIS A 106 -9.98 1.84 0.34
C HIS A 106 -10.65 1.12 1.50
N PHE A 107 -10.27 1.45 2.73
CA PHE A 107 -10.80 0.77 3.92
C PHE A 107 -12.11 1.38 4.40
N LYS A 108 -12.91 0.55 5.07
CA LYS A 108 -14.17 0.99 5.65
C LYS A 108 -13.92 1.96 6.80
N PHE A 109 -14.18 3.25 6.55
CA PHE A 109 -13.92 4.32 7.50
C PHE A 109 -15.11 5.27 7.58
N ASN A 110 -15.59 5.56 8.79
CA ASN A 110 -16.71 6.48 9.02
C ASN A 110 -16.25 7.70 9.80
N SER A 111 -16.08 8.84 9.11
CA SER A 111 -15.61 10.09 9.71
C SER A 111 -16.52 10.71 10.78
N GLN A 112 -17.72 10.17 11.01
CA GLN A 112 -18.59 10.58 12.11
C GLN A 112 -18.29 9.84 13.42
N TYR A 113 -17.75 8.62 13.34
CA TYR A 113 -17.51 7.74 14.50
C TYR A 113 -16.03 7.45 14.72
N ASP A 114 -15.27 7.30 13.64
CA ASP A 114 -13.84 7.04 13.67
C ASP A 114 -13.08 8.36 13.86
N GLN A 115 -12.05 8.31 14.70
CA GLN A 115 -11.28 9.50 15.03
C GLN A 115 -10.46 9.96 13.82
N LEU A 116 -10.57 11.25 13.50
CA LEU A 116 -9.91 11.87 12.37
C LEU A 116 -9.58 13.33 12.68
N MET A 117 -8.31 13.70 12.51
CA MET A 117 -7.87 15.07 12.73
C MET A 117 -8.39 15.98 11.61
N ASN A 118 -9.06 17.08 11.97
CA ASN A 118 -9.66 18.00 11.00
C ASN A 118 -8.71 18.51 9.89
N PRO A 119 -7.44 18.89 10.17
CA PRO A 119 -6.52 19.30 9.12
C PRO A 119 -6.25 18.19 8.09
N VAL A 120 -6.14 16.93 8.56
CA VAL A 120 -5.92 15.76 7.70
C VAL A 120 -7.18 15.45 6.90
N LYS A 121 -8.37 15.53 7.53
CA LYS A 121 -9.66 15.39 6.83
C LYS A 121 -9.76 16.30 5.61
N VAL A 122 -9.53 17.61 5.82
CA VAL A 122 -9.67 18.63 4.76
C VAL A 122 -8.70 18.35 3.61
N MET A 123 -7.46 17.99 3.94
CA MET A 123 -6.44 17.68 2.96
C MET A 123 -6.76 16.42 2.16
N LEU A 124 -7.19 15.34 2.82
CA LEU A 124 -7.61 14.10 2.14
C LEU A 124 -8.84 14.36 1.24
N GLU A 125 -9.80 15.16 1.69
CA GLU A 125 -10.93 15.58 0.85
C GLU A 125 -10.46 16.37 -0.39
N GLN A 126 -9.46 17.25 -0.25
CA GLN A 126 -8.85 17.97 -1.38
C GLN A 126 -8.04 17.07 -2.31
N ALA A 127 -7.41 16.03 -1.77
CA ALA A 127 -6.74 14.98 -2.53
C ALA A 127 -7.74 14.10 -3.30
N GLY A 128 -9.02 14.11 -2.88
CA GLY A 128 -10.13 13.44 -3.55
C GLY A 128 -10.79 12.34 -2.72
N ILE A 129 -10.37 12.10 -1.48
CA ILE A 129 -10.97 11.09 -0.61
C ILE A 129 -12.42 11.44 -0.31
N ARG A 130 -13.32 10.53 -0.66
CA ARG A 130 -14.75 10.64 -0.39
C ARG A 130 -15.12 9.78 0.83
N PHE A 131 -15.18 10.39 2.00
CA PHE A 131 -15.45 9.68 3.26
C PHE A 131 -16.81 8.95 3.29
N ASP A 132 -17.81 9.43 2.56
CA ASP A 132 -19.11 8.74 2.42
C ASP A 132 -18.96 7.42 1.64
N ASP A 133 -18.08 7.38 0.63
CA ASP A 133 -17.77 6.17 -0.12
C ASP A 133 -16.95 5.20 0.74
N LEU A 134 -15.97 5.68 1.52
CA LEU A 134 -15.25 4.85 2.49
C LEU A 134 -16.20 4.17 3.48
N ALA A 135 -17.16 4.91 4.04
CA ALA A 135 -18.10 4.38 5.03
C ALA A 135 -19.03 3.29 4.44
N SER A 136 -19.43 3.44 3.17
CA SER A 136 -20.45 2.60 2.54
C SER A 136 -19.90 1.48 1.66
N LYS A 137 -18.71 1.66 1.08
CA LYS A 137 -18.10 0.76 0.06
C LYS A 137 -16.72 0.24 0.47
N GLY A 138 -16.12 0.78 1.53
CA GLY A 138 -14.78 0.41 1.97
C GLY A 138 -14.65 -1.05 2.40
N ILE A 139 -13.42 -1.56 2.27
CA ILE A 139 -13.07 -2.94 2.61
C ILE A 139 -13.09 -3.12 4.13
N ASP A 140 -13.71 -4.21 4.59
CA ASP A 140 -13.66 -4.59 6.00
C ASP A 140 -12.24 -5.03 6.39
N TYR A 141 -11.71 -4.49 7.48
CA TYR A 141 -10.36 -4.80 7.95
C TYR A 141 -10.15 -6.29 8.23
N SER A 142 -11.15 -6.98 8.79
CA SER A 142 -11.04 -8.41 9.13
C SER A 142 -10.95 -9.25 7.86
N LEU A 143 -11.80 -8.94 6.87
CA LEU A 143 -11.75 -9.58 5.56
C LEU A 143 -10.41 -9.32 4.85
N PHE A 144 -9.90 -8.09 4.92
CA PHE A 144 -8.59 -7.77 4.37
C PHE A 144 -7.49 -8.63 4.99
N CYS A 145 -7.43 -8.70 6.32
CA CYS A 145 -6.43 -9.49 7.04
C CYS A 145 -6.52 -10.99 6.71
N GLU A 146 -7.73 -11.55 6.71
CA GLU A 146 -7.94 -12.97 6.41
C GLU A 146 -7.41 -13.34 5.02
N ILE A 147 -7.76 -12.55 4.00
CA ILE A 147 -7.41 -12.87 2.62
C ILE A 147 -5.94 -12.57 2.32
N VAL A 148 -5.39 -11.46 2.81
CA VAL A 148 -3.97 -11.10 2.59
C VAL A 148 -3.03 -12.09 3.27
N THR A 149 -3.41 -12.66 4.41
CA THR A 149 -2.61 -13.70 5.09
C THR A 149 -2.35 -14.92 4.19
N GLY A 150 -3.28 -15.25 3.30
CA GLY A 150 -3.17 -16.35 2.35
C GLY A 150 -2.64 -15.97 0.96
N SER A 151 -2.40 -14.68 0.67
CA SER A 151 -2.10 -14.22 -0.69
C SER A 151 -0.62 -14.31 -1.06
N GLY A 152 0.27 -14.46 -0.06
CA GLY A 152 1.72 -14.40 -0.23
C GLY A 152 2.30 -12.98 -0.22
N LEU A 153 1.46 -11.94 -0.03
CA LEU A 153 1.89 -10.53 0.14
C LEU A 153 2.52 -10.20 1.50
N ILE A 154 2.50 -11.14 2.43
CA ILE A 154 3.18 -11.08 3.72
C ILE A 154 3.71 -12.48 4.01
N LEU A 155 4.63 -12.61 4.97
CA LEU A 155 5.20 -13.91 5.35
C LEU A 155 5.90 -14.62 4.16
N ASN A 156 6.46 -13.83 3.25
CA ASN A 156 7.10 -14.32 2.02
C ASN A 156 8.50 -13.72 1.87
N ASP A 157 9.52 -14.57 2.01
CA ASP A 157 10.94 -14.21 1.93
C ASP A 157 11.41 -13.77 0.54
N GLU A 158 10.62 -14.04 -0.50
CA GLU A 158 10.96 -13.68 -1.88
C GLU A 158 10.57 -12.24 -2.23
N ILE A 159 9.77 -11.57 -1.40
CA ILE A 159 9.28 -10.21 -1.64
C ILE A 159 10.23 -9.17 -1.05
N LYS A 160 10.46 -8.10 -1.82
CA LYS A 160 11.14 -6.88 -1.38
C LYS A 160 10.15 -5.73 -1.27
N TYR A 161 10.04 -5.17 -0.08
CA TYR A 161 9.22 -3.99 0.18
C TYR A 161 10.04 -2.72 0.03
N VAL A 162 9.47 -1.72 -0.62
CA VAL A 162 10.05 -0.40 -0.81
C VAL A 162 9.08 0.61 -0.21
N VAL A 163 9.58 1.50 0.63
CA VAL A 163 8.76 2.52 1.29
C VAL A 163 9.52 3.84 1.33
N PHE A 164 8.81 4.93 1.60
CA PHE A 164 9.42 6.21 1.91
C PHE A 164 8.90 6.69 3.27
N HIS A 165 9.75 6.66 4.31
CA HIS A 165 9.35 7.08 5.66
C HIS A 165 8.27 6.15 6.26
N GLY A 166 8.59 4.86 6.30
CA GLY A 166 7.59 3.80 6.43
C GLY A 166 7.22 3.39 7.84
N GLU A 167 7.60 4.14 8.87
CA GLU A 167 7.37 3.74 10.26
C GLU A 167 5.88 3.56 10.58
N PHE A 168 5.02 4.48 10.11
CA PHE A 168 3.59 4.38 10.29
C PHE A 168 2.95 3.36 9.36
N ASP A 169 3.40 3.29 8.09
CA ASP A 169 2.87 2.33 7.12
C ASP A 169 2.99 0.89 7.65
N PHE A 170 4.20 0.52 8.07
CA PHE A 170 4.45 -0.81 8.63
C PHE A 170 3.85 -0.97 10.03
N GLY A 171 3.75 0.10 10.82
CA GLY A 171 3.03 0.07 12.08
C GLY A 171 1.57 -0.35 11.90
N TYR A 172 0.83 0.30 11.00
CA TYR A 172 -0.55 -0.02 10.68
C TYR A 172 -0.69 -1.43 10.10
N LEU A 173 0.13 -1.79 9.11
CA LEU A 173 0.06 -3.12 8.50
C LEU A 173 0.36 -4.21 9.51
N LEU A 174 1.38 -4.06 10.36
CA LEU A 174 1.67 -5.04 11.39
C LEU A 174 0.56 -5.12 12.45
N HIS A 175 -0.03 -3.99 12.83
CA HIS A 175 -1.18 -3.97 13.75
C HIS A 175 -2.39 -4.72 13.18
N LEU A 176 -2.63 -4.62 11.88
CA LEU A 176 -3.71 -5.32 11.19
C LEU A 176 -3.45 -6.84 11.13
N PHE A 177 -2.24 -7.26 10.78
CA PHE A 177 -1.95 -8.69 10.53
C PHE A 177 -1.53 -9.46 11.78
N HIS A 178 -0.89 -8.82 12.76
CA HIS A 178 -0.48 -9.48 13.98
C HIS A 178 -1.69 -9.65 14.91
N HIS A 179 -2.04 -10.90 15.25
CA HIS A 179 -3.22 -11.22 16.05
C HIS A 179 -3.31 -10.44 17.38
N SER A 180 -2.17 -10.19 18.04
CA SER A 180 -2.11 -9.44 19.30
C SER A 180 -1.99 -7.91 19.11
N GLY A 181 -2.11 -7.40 17.88
CA GLY A 181 -1.90 -5.99 17.54
C GLY A 181 -0.42 -5.62 17.34
N ILE A 182 -0.10 -4.33 17.43
CA ILE A 182 1.30 -3.90 17.32
C ILE A 182 2.04 -4.28 18.62
N PRO A 183 3.26 -4.83 18.57
CA PRO A 183 3.99 -5.21 19.79
C PRO A 183 4.21 -4.04 20.76
N ASP A 184 4.37 -4.35 22.06
CA ASP A 184 4.61 -3.31 23.08
C ASP A 184 6.09 -2.84 23.10
N THR A 185 7.00 -3.66 22.57
CA THR A 185 8.44 -3.37 22.56
C THR A 185 8.99 -3.29 21.15
N GLN A 186 9.94 -2.38 20.95
CA GLN A 186 10.60 -2.19 19.67
C GLN A 186 11.37 -3.44 19.22
N GLU A 187 11.91 -4.23 20.16
CA GLU A 187 12.60 -5.48 19.85
C GLU A 187 11.64 -6.51 19.23
N GLU A 188 10.47 -6.72 19.85
CA GLU A 188 9.48 -7.66 19.33
C GLU A 188 8.87 -7.14 18.02
N PHE A 189 8.71 -5.83 17.87
CA PHE A 189 8.35 -5.20 16.59
C PHE A 189 9.29 -5.60 15.47
N TYR A 190 10.60 -5.40 15.63
CA TYR A 190 11.56 -5.73 14.58
C TYR A 190 11.62 -7.24 14.30
N LYS A 191 11.40 -8.07 15.32
CA LYS A 191 11.29 -9.53 15.14
C LYS A 191 10.06 -9.91 14.31
N MET A 192 8.91 -9.28 14.56
CA MET A 192 7.71 -9.48 13.77
C MET A 192 7.85 -8.90 12.36
N MET A 193 8.41 -7.70 12.22
CA MET A 193 8.71 -7.10 10.91
C MET A 193 9.57 -8.04 10.05
N LYS A 194 10.61 -8.66 10.62
CA LYS A 194 11.44 -9.64 9.90
C LYS A 194 10.66 -10.86 9.43
N LEU A 195 9.60 -11.26 10.14
CA LEU A 195 8.75 -12.39 9.77
C LEU A 195 7.73 -12.00 8.68
N TYR A 196 7.03 -10.88 8.85
CA TYR A 196 5.96 -10.44 7.95
C TYR A 196 6.49 -9.77 6.67
N PHE A 197 7.56 -8.99 6.80
CA PHE A 197 8.16 -8.13 5.77
C PHE A 197 9.70 -8.29 5.77
N PRO A 198 10.21 -9.42 5.26
CA PRO A 198 11.60 -9.86 5.48
C PRO A 198 12.68 -8.99 4.82
N GLN A 199 12.34 -8.26 3.74
CA GLN A 199 13.26 -7.38 3.02
C GLN A 199 12.61 -6.01 2.80
N ILE A 200 13.07 -4.97 3.49
CA ILE A 200 12.55 -3.60 3.42
C ILE A 200 13.66 -2.64 3.01
N TYR A 201 13.34 -1.75 2.08
CA TYR A 201 14.14 -0.61 1.68
C TYR A 201 13.37 0.68 1.97
N ASP A 202 13.71 1.36 3.06
CA ASP A 202 13.18 2.69 3.34
C ASP A 202 14.05 3.76 2.67
N LEU A 203 13.52 4.35 1.60
CA LEU A 203 14.22 5.38 0.83
C LEU A 203 14.58 6.61 1.67
N LYS A 204 13.76 6.97 2.66
CA LYS A 204 14.04 8.12 3.53
C LYS A 204 15.28 7.84 4.38
N TYR A 205 15.42 6.61 4.88
CA TYR A 205 16.59 6.20 5.66
C TYR A 205 17.84 5.98 4.81
N ILE A 206 17.71 5.41 3.62
CA ILE A 206 18.82 5.24 2.67
C ILE A 206 19.42 6.60 2.31
N LEU A 207 18.58 7.63 2.13
CA LEU A 207 19.01 8.96 1.71
C LEU A 207 19.39 9.91 2.87
N LYS A 208 19.34 9.46 4.13
CA LYS A 208 19.48 10.31 5.33
C LYS A 208 20.78 11.13 5.39
N ASP A 209 21.87 10.59 4.86
CA ASP A 209 23.20 11.23 4.88
C ASP A 209 23.53 11.93 3.56
N ASN A 210 22.69 11.76 2.54
CA ASN A 210 22.91 12.36 1.22
C ASN A 210 22.51 13.84 1.25
N GLN A 211 23.50 14.74 1.13
CA GLN A 211 23.28 16.19 1.21
C GLN A 211 22.26 16.73 0.19
N LYS A 212 22.13 16.07 -0.97
CA LYS A 212 21.16 16.48 -2.01
C LYS A 212 19.74 16.06 -1.64
N TYR A 213 19.54 14.93 -0.96
CA TYR A 213 18.22 14.29 -0.82
C TYR A 213 17.69 14.19 0.61
N LYS A 214 18.54 14.23 1.64
CA LYS A 214 18.18 13.96 3.05
C LYS A 214 16.95 14.72 3.56
N ASP A 215 16.82 15.99 3.16
CA ASP A 215 15.74 16.86 3.62
C ASP A 215 14.48 16.75 2.75
N ALA A 216 14.49 16.05 1.62
CA ALA A 216 13.34 15.95 0.72
C ALA A 216 12.21 15.10 1.31
N GLY A 217 10.96 15.52 1.11
CA GLY A 217 9.79 14.64 1.12
C GLY A 217 9.62 13.97 -0.25
N LEU A 218 8.68 13.04 -0.40
CA LEU A 218 8.54 12.19 -1.59
C LEU A 218 8.41 12.99 -2.89
N SER A 219 7.49 13.96 -2.98
CA SER A 219 7.30 14.79 -4.17
C SER A 219 8.56 15.59 -4.55
N ARG A 220 9.28 16.14 -3.56
CA ARG A 220 10.55 16.84 -3.80
C ARG A 220 11.67 15.89 -4.21
N LEU A 221 11.68 14.66 -3.69
CA LEU A 221 12.62 13.62 -4.12
C LEU A 221 12.38 13.31 -5.59
N ALA A 222 11.14 13.01 -5.97
CA ALA A 222 10.74 12.70 -7.34
C ALA A 222 11.22 13.78 -8.33
N THR A 223 10.96 15.06 -8.03
CA THR A 223 11.45 16.18 -8.85
C THR A 223 12.97 16.18 -8.97
N LYS A 224 13.71 15.91 -7.88
CA LYS A 224 15.18 15.91 -7.89
C LYS A 224 15.81 14.73 -8.63
N VAL A 225 15.06 13.64 -8.80
CA VAL A 225 15.48 12.46 -9.56
C VAL A 225 14.81 12.38 -10.94
N GLU A 226 14.10 13.44 -11.34
CA GLU A 226 13.44 13.58 -12.64
C GLU A 226 12.34 12.55 -12.91
N VAL A 227 11.61 12.17 -11.85
CA VAL A 227 10.42 11.30 -11.92
C VAL A 227 9.16 12.17 -11.89
N THR A 228 8.24 11.91 -12.81
CA THR A 228 6.93 12.56 -12.85
C THR A 228 5.87 11.68 -12.19
N ARG A 229 5.10 12.26 -11.26
CA ARG A 229 3.99 11.59 -10.59
C ARG A 229 2.90 11.19 -11.57
N ILE A 230 2.33 10.01 -11.36
CA ILE A 230 1.14 9.53 -12.06
C ILE A 230 0.06 9.30 -11.01
N GLY A 231 -1.06 10.03 -11.13
CA GLY A 231 -2.15 10.01 -10.16
C GLY A 231 -2.12 11.18 -9.17
N PRO A 232 -3.15 11.30 -8.32
CA PRO A 232 -3.29 12.40 -7.36
C PRO A 232 -2.22 12.33 -6.26
N GLU A 233 -1.71 13.46 -5.80
CA GLU A 233 -0.88 13.52 -4.58
C GLU A 233 -1.75 13.32 -3.33
N HIS A 234 -1.19 12.71 -2.27
CA HIS A 234 -1.92 12.38 -1.03
C HIS A 234 -3.03 11.36 -1.25
N GLN A 235 -2.74 10.36 -2.08
CA GLN A 235 -3.50 9.13 -2.15
C GLN A 235 -2.52 7.96 -2.25
N ALA A 236 -2.73 6.96 -1.40
CA ALA A 236 -1.75 5.91 -1.14
C ALA A 236 -1.29 5.19 -2.42
N GLY A 237 -2.18 4.93 -3.39
CA GLY A 237 -1.81 4.26 -4.64
C GLY A 237 -0.80 5.05 -5.47
N SER A 238 -1.05 6.36 -5.64
CA SER A 238 -0.17 7.26 -6.38
C SER A 238 1.17 7.45 -5.67
N ASP A 239 1.15 7.58 -4.35
CA ASP A 239 2.35 7.72 -3.53
C ASP A 239 3.19 6.43 -3.50
N ALA A 240 2.55 5.25 -3.45
CA ALA A 240 3.24 3.97 -3.62
C ALA A 240 3.89 3.86 -5.01
N LEU A 241 3.18 4.21 -6.09
CA LEU A 241 3.76 4.19 -7.44
C LEU A 241 4.94 5.16 -7.58
N LEU A 242 4.81 6.38 -7.05
CA LEU A 242 5.89 7.37 -7.07
C LEU A 242 7.12 6.90 -6.28
N THR A 243 6.89 6.25 -5.14
CA THR A 243 7.94 5.62 -4.33
C THR A 243 8.68 4.54 -5.12
N LEU A 244 7.96 3.69 -5.86
CA LEU A 244 8.56 2.66 -6.72
C LEU A 244 9.39 3.28 -7.85
N GLN A 245 8.86 4.30 -8.51
CA GLN A 245 9.56 5.03 -9.57
C GLN A 245 10.86 5.65 -9.05
N CYS A 246 10.81 6.30 -7.88
CA CYS A 246 11.98 6.87 -7.23
C CYS A 246 13.00 5.78 -6.86
N TYR A 247 12.55 4.62 -6.35
CA TYR A 247 13.43 3.50 -6.02
C TYR A 247 14.25 3.03 -7.22
N TYR A 248 13.61 2.75 -8.36
CA TYR A 248 14.35 2.29 -9.55
C TYR A 248 15.24 3.37 -10.13
N GLN A 249 14.78 4.62 -10.10
CA GLN A 249 15.59 5.75 -10.55
C GLN A 249 16.86 5.89 -9.70
N LEU A 250 16.73 5.83 -8.36
CA LEU A 250 17.86 5.85 -7.43
C LEU A 250 18.78 4.64 -7.61
N LYS A 251 18.20 3.43 -7.69
CA LYS A 251 18.94 2.17 -7.78
C LYS A 251 19.73 2.04 -9.08
N PHE A 252 19.20 2.48 -10.22
CA PHE A 252 19.84 2.28 -11.53
C PHE A 252 20.63 3.48 -12.04
N CYS A 253 20.27 4.70 -11.66
CA CYS A 253 20.93 5.90 -12.18
C CYS A 253 21.92 6.54 -11.20
N PHE A 254 22.01 6.06 -9.94
CA PHE A 254 22.90 6.63 -8.92
C PHE A 254 23.79 5.54 -8.29
N PRO A 255 24.89 5.13 -8.97
CA PRO A 255 25.77 4.05 -8.50
C PRO A 255 26.36 4.27 -7.10
N ASP A 256 26.57 5.54 -6.71
CA ASP A 256 27.12 5.89 -5.39
C ASP A 256 26.20 5.45 -4.23
N LEU A 257 24.90 5.25 -4.48
CA LEU A 257 23.93 4.80 -3.49
C LEU A 257 23.85 3.28 -3.36
N GLN A 258 24.49 2.50 -4.23
CA GLN A 258 24.35 1.03 -4.24
C GLN A 258 24.73 0.40 -2.90
N SER A 259 25.82 0.88 -2.29
CA SER A 259 26.25 0.38 -0.97
C SER A 259 25.30 0.78 0.16
N ASP A 260 24.57 1.89 0.01
CA ASP A 260 23.59 2.32 0.99
C ASP A 260 22.33 1.44 0.94
N PHE A 261 21.88 1.02 -0.25
CA PHE A 261 20.79 0.04 -0.37
C PHE A 261 21.14 -1.29 0.32
N GLU A 262 22.36 -1.79 0.14
CA GLU A 262 22.79 -3.07 0.73
C GLU A 262 22.95 -3.01 2.26
N LYS A 263 23.58 -1.95 2.77
CA LYS A 263 23.88 -1.82 4.21
C LYS A 263 22.66 -1.46 5.06
N ASN A 264 21.69 -0.76 4.48
CA ASN A 264 20.56 -0.20 5.21
C ASN A 264 19.25 -0.99 5.02
N MET A 265 19.30 -2.19 4.42
CA MET A 265 18.15 -3.09 4.33
C MET A 265 17.59 -3.42 5.72
N ASN A 266 16.26 -3.43 5.85
CA ASN A 266 15.53 -3.66 7.11
C ASN A 266 15.75 -2.61 8.21
N ILE A 267 16.22 -1.42 7.85
CA ILE A 267 16.25 -0.27 8.75
C ILE A 267 15.17 0.73 8.32
N ILE A 268 14.17 0.89 9.18
CA ILE A 268 13.01 1.76 8.94
C ILE A 268 13.30 3.12 9.57
N TYR A 269 13.11 4.20 8.84
CA TYR A 269 13.40 5.56 9.32
C TYR A 269 12.63 5.86 10.62
N GLY A 270 13.22 6.65 11.52
CA GLY A 270 12.51 7.19 12.68
C GLY A 270 12.38 6.26 13.89
N ILE A 271 12.56 4.94 13.73
CA ILE A 271 12.41 3.97 14.83
C ILE A 271 13.66 3.10 15.04
N GLY A 272 14.05 2.86 16.30
CA GLY A 272 15.18 2.02 16.68
C GLY A 272 16.49 2.37 15.99
N LYS A 273 17.09 1.41 15.27
CA LYS A 273 18.34 1.64 14.51
C LYS A 273 18.18 2.71 13.42
N GLY A 274 16.95 2.96 12.98
CA GLY A 274 16.64 3.96 11.97
C GLY A 274 16.42 5.38 12.51
N TYR A 275 16.50 5.56 13.83
CA TYR A 275 16.39 6.87 14.46
C TYR A 275 17.54 7.80 14.03
N VAL A 276 17.21 9.03 13.62
CA VAL A 276 18.17 10.05 13.20
C VAL A 276 18.12 11.25 14.16
N PRO A 277 19.12 11.43 15.04
CA PRO A 277 19.20 12.56 15.96
C PRO A 277 19.25 13.91 15.23
N ASN A 278 18.56 14.93 15.76
CA ASN A 278 18.35 16.29 15.23
C ASN A 278 17.08 16.55 14.39
N ASN A 279 16.25 15.55 14.12
CA ASN A 279 14.96 15.78 13.45
C ASN A 279 13.74 15.92 14.38
N ARG A 280 13.91 15.79 15.71
CA ARG A 280 12.84 15.89 16.76
C ARG A 280 11.87 17.07 16.62
N ARG A 281 12.24 18.17 15.93
CA ARG A 281 11.38 19.37 15.75
C ARG A 281 10.86 19.56 14.32
N LYS A 282 11.44 18.90 13.32
CA LYS A 282 11.01 19.03 11.91
C LYS A 282 10.04 17.93 11.51
N THR A 283 10.22 16.70 12.00
CA THR A 283 9.34 15.56 11.66
C THR A 283 7.90 15.77 12.13
N TYR A 284 7.69 16.30 13.34
CA TYR A 284 6.34 16.46 13.91
C TYR A 284 5.64 17.77 13.54
N ALA A 285 6.39 18.78 13.10
CA ALA A 285 5.82 20.03 12.57
C ALA A 285 5.49 19.92 11.07
N SER A 286 6.01 18.90 10.37
CA SER A 286 5.76 18.64 8.95
C SER A 286 5.02 17.32 8.66
N SER A 287 4.56 16.59 9.68
CA SER A 287 3.73 15.39 9.52
C SER A 287 2.23 15.69 9.45
N SER A 288 1.83 16.95 9.63
CA SER A 288 0.76 17.45 8.79
C SER A 288 1.34 17.42 7.37
N GLN A 289 0.85 16.49 6.54
CA GLN A 289 0.96 16.46 5.07
C GLN A 289 0.47 17.82 4.49
N THR A 290 1.06 18.93 4.91
CA THR A 290 0.68 20.26 4.45
C THR A 290 1.05 20.32 2.98
N PRO A 291 0.13 20.74 2.11
CA PRO A 291 0.41 20.88 0.70
C PRO A 291 1.67 21.75 0.54
N ASP A 292 2.62 21.30 -0.27
CA ASP A 292 3.74 22.15 -0.67
C ASP A 292 3.14 23.34 -1.45
N PRO A 293 3.25 24.61 -0.96
CA PRO A 293 2.62 25.75 -1.61
C PRO A 293 3.09 26.00 -3.05
N GLY A 294 4.17 25.34 -3.47
CA GLY A 294 4.78 25.48 -4.79
C GLY A 294 4.27 24.54 -5.88
N LEU A 295 3.41 23.56 -5.57
CA LEU A 295 2.90 22.59 -6.56
C LEU A 295 1.38 22.64 -6.59
N GLN A 296 0.82 23.36 -7.56
CA GLN A 296 -0.62 23.32 -7.84
C GLN A 296 -0.97 21.96 -8.45
N VAL A 297 -1.79 21.18 -7.75
CA VAL A 297 -2.41 19.97 -8.30
C VAL A 297 -3.27 20.39 -9.50
N ASN A 298 -3.01 19.82 -10.67
CA ASN A 298 -3.74 20.13 -11.88
C ASN A 298 -5.12 19.44 -11.80
N GLN A 299 -6.19 20.21 -11.58
CA GLN A 299 -7.56 19.68 -11.41
C GLN A 299 -8.03 18.81 -12.59
N ILE A 300 -7.44 19.01 -13.78
CA ILE A 300 -7.71 18.24 -14.99
C ILE A 300 -7.29 16.78 -14.82
N ASP A 301 -6.13 16.51 -14.20
CA ASP A 301 -5.60 15.15 -14.04
C ASP A 301 -6.40 14.35 -13.00
N GLN A 302 -6.87 15.02 -11.93
CA GLN A 302 -7.80 14.42 -10.96
C GLN A 302 -9.13 14.05 -11.61
N GLN A 303 -9.74 14.95 -12.37
CA GLN A 303 -11.02 14.66 -13.03
C GLN A 303 -10.88 13.54 -14.07
N TYR A 304 -9.75 13.47 -14.79
CA TYR A 304 -9.45 12.37 -15.70
C TYR A 304 -9.35 11.02 -14.96
N TYR A 305 -8.63 10.99 -13.83
CA TYR A 305 -8.51 9.81 -12.97
C TYR A 305 -9.88 9.28 -12.51
N TYR A 306 -10.72 10.16 -11.93
CA TYR A 306 -12.07 9.77 -11.49
C TYR A 306 -12.92 9.21 -12.62
N ASN A 307 -12.90 9.85 -13.80
CA ASN A 307 -13.68 9.40 -14.94
C ASN A 307 -13.22 8.03 -15.45
N GLN A 308 -11.91 7.77 -15.47
CA GLN A 308 -11.35 6.50 -15.92
C GLN A 308 -11.73 5.35 -14.97
N ASN A 309 -11.62 5.56 -13.66
CA ASN A 309 -11.99 4.55 -12.66
C ASN A 309 -13.50 4.30 -12.61
N PHE A 310 -14.31 5.35 -12.76
CA PHE A 310 -15.77 5.18 -12.88
C PHE A 310 -16.17 4.32 -14.08
N GLN A 311 -15.56 4.54 -15.26
CA GLN A 311 -15.79 3.71 -16.44
C GLN A 311 -15.32 2.26 -16.22
N TYR A 312 -14.21 2.06 -15.53
CA TYR A 312 -13.69 0.72 -15.21
C TYR A 312 -14.61 -0.02 -14.23
N GLU A 313 -15.15 0.67 -13.21
CA GLU A 313 -16.14 0.13 -12.28
C GLU A 313 -17.45 -0.24 -13.01
N GLU A 314 -17.96 0.60 -13.92
CA GLU A 314 -19.15 0.25 -14.71
C GLU A 314 -18.93 -1.01 -15.57
N LEU A 315 -17.76 -1.13 -16.19
CA LEU A 315 -17.37 -2.32 -16.95
C LEU A 315 -17.29 -3.55 -16.04
N GLN A 316 -16.60 -3.49 -14.91
CA GLN A 316 -16.51 -4.62 -13.98
C GLN A 316 -17.87 -5.01 -13.38
N ASN A 317 -18.69 -4.04 -12.97
CA ASN A 317 -20.05 -4.32 -12.48
C ASN A 317 -20.90 -5.02 -13.54
N SER A 318 -20.76 -4.65 -14.82
CA SER A 318 -21.42 -5.35 -15.91
C SER A 318 -20.92 -6.79 -16.05
N TYR A 319 -19.61 -7.04 -16.02
CA TYR A 319 -19.04 -8.39 -16.09
C TYR A 319 -19.40 -9.24 -14.88
N TYR A 320 -19.45 -8.65 -13.69
CA TYR A 320 -19.86 -9.32 -12.46
C TYR A 320 -21.35 -9.69 -12.50
N GLN A 321 -22.22 -8.81 -13.00
CA GLN A 321 -23.64 -9.10 -13.21
C GLN A 321 -23.85 -10.22 -14.24
N TYR A 322 -23.07 -10.23 -15.33
CA TYR A 322 -23.06 -11.34 -16.29
C TYR A 322 -22.53 -12.65 -15.65
N GLY A 323 -21.48 -12.58 -14.84
CA GLY A 323 -20.92 -13.74 -14.11
C GLY A 323 -21.90 -14.34 -13.10
N GLN A 324 -22.64 -13.51 -12.35
CA GLN A 324 -23.71 -13.92 -11.44
C GLN A 324 -24.86 -14.63 -12.19
N GLN A 325 -25.23 -14.15 -13.38
CA GLN A 325 -26.23 -14.83 -14.22
C GLN A 325 -25.75 -16.19 -14.73
N PHE A 326 -24.48 -16.31 -15.14
CA PHE A 326 -23.88 -17.59 -15.56
C PHE A 326 -23.73 -18.59 -14.41
N MET A 327 -23.36 -18.13 -13.21
CA MET A 327 -23.25 -18.98 -12.02
C MET A 327 -24.62 -19.47 -11.55
N ASN A 328 -25.64 -18.61 -11.55
CA ASN A 328 -27.01 -19.04 -11.26
C ASN A 328 -27.52 -20.05 -12.30
N TYR A 329 -27.21 -19.87 -13.59
CA TYR A 329 -27.61 -20.81 -14.64
C TYR A 329 -26.99 -22.21 -14.45
N ASN A 330 -25.70 -22.28 -14.06
CA ASN A 330 -25.03 -23.55 -13.76
C ASN A 330 -25.51 -24.19 -12.44
N TYR A 331 -25.88 -23.38 -11.44
CA TYR A 331 -26.44 -23.87 -10.19
C TYR A 331 -27.83 -24.52 -10.38
N PHE A 332 -28.67 -23.92 -11.24
CA PHE A 332 -29.96 -24.51 -11.62
C PHE A 332 -29.82 -25.79 -12.47
N GLN A 333 -28.78 -25.90 -13.29
CA GLN A 333 -28.47 -27.14 -14.03
C GLN A 333 -27.99 -28.27 -13.11
N TYR A 334 -27.22 -27.96 -12.06
CA TYR A 334 -26.73 -28.94 -11.10
C TYR A 334 -27.84 -29.54 -10.22
N GLN A 335 -28.86 -28.75 -9.85
CA GLN A 335 -30.00 -29.26 -9.07
C GLN A 335 -30.97 -30.15 -9.87
N MET A 336 -30.90 -30.13 -11.21
CA MET A 336 -31.72 -30.97 -12.08
C MET A 336 -31.10 -32.35 -12.36
N HIS A 337 -29.87 -32.61 -11.87
CA HIS A 337 -29.11 -33.84 -12.11
C HIS A 337 -28.53 -34.45 -10.82
N GLU A 338 -29.38 -34.84 -9.87
CA GLU A 338 -29.04 -35.92 -8.92
C GLU A 338 -29.99 -37.12 -9.14
N PRO A 339 -29.49 -38.31 -9.51
CA PRO A 339 -30.28 -39.53 -9.47
C PRO A 339 -30.27 -40.15 -8.06
N ASP A 340 -31.48 -40.48 -7.57
CA ASP A 340 -31.76 -41.28 -6.38
C ASP A 340 -30.75 -42.39 -6.09
N GLN A 341 -29.90 -42.20 -5.07
CA GLN A 341 -29.15 -43.28 -4.42
C GLN A 341 -29.35 -43.27 -2.90
N GLN A 342 -30.59 -43.50 -2.47
CA GLN A 342 -30.86 -44.04 -1.14
C GLN A 342 -31.96 -45.09 -1.21
N LYS A 343 -31.57 -46.36 -1.42
CA LYS A 343 -32.25 -47.56 -0.89
C LYS A 343 -31.49 -48.81 -1.33
N ARG A 344 -30.63 -49.32 -0.43
CA ARG A 344 -30.34 -50.76 -0.27
C ARG A 344 -29.40 -50.94 0.92
N LYS A 345 -29.98 -51.28 2.07
CA LYS A 345 -29.47 -52.25 3.07
C LYS A 345 -30.48 -52.33 4.22
N GLY A 346 -31.06 -53.50 4.44
CA GLY A 346 -31.81 -53.82 5.65
C GLY A 346 -32.98 -54.77 5.44
N TYR A 347 -32.69 -56.07 5.61
CA TYR A 347 -33.56 -57.25 5.71
C TYR A 347 -34.09 -57.88 4.43
#